data_AF-A0A9E2INS6-F1
#
_entry.id   AF-A0A9E2INS6-F1
#
_cell.length_a   1.000
_cell.length_b   1.000
_cell.length_c   1.000
_cell.angle_alpha   90.00
_cell.angle_beta   90.00
_cell.angle_gamma   90.00
#
_symmetry.space_group_name_H-M   'P 1'
#
loop_
_entity.id
_entity.type
_entity.pdbx_description
1 polymer ?
#
loop_
_entity_poly.entity_id
_entity_poly.type
_entity_poly.pdbx_seq_one_letter_code
_entity_poly.pdbx_strand_id
1 'polypeptide(L)' 'REAFRQAGISIDGMSTGAAVRTYNVLLAEDRAVAAALVAVD' A
#
# COMPACT_ATOMS: atom_id res chain seq x y z
N ARG A 1 -7.71 3.29 10.53
CA ARG A 1 -6.42 2.85 11.13
C ARG A 1 -6.63 1.76 12.17
N GLU A 2 -7.50 1.95 13.17
CA GLU A 2 -7.73 0.95 14.22
C GLU A 2 -8.20 -0.42 13.69
N ALA A 3 -9.18 -0.46 12.78
CA ALA A 3 -9.64 -1.71 12.17
C ALA A 3 -8.52 -2.50 11.46
N PHE A 4 -7.66 -1.79 10.71
CA PHE A 4 -6.51 -2.40 10.04
C PHE A 4 -5.47 -2.91 11.05
N ARG A 5 -5.21 -2.14 12.12
CA ARG A 5 -4.31 -2.54 13.20
C ARG A 5 -4.80 -3.80 13.90
N GLN A 6 -6.09 -3.91 14.19
CA GLN A 6 -6.70 -5.12 14.76
C GLN A 6 -6.57 -6.33 13.83
N ALA A 7 -6.58 -6.10 12.51
CA ALA A 7 -6.32 -7.13 11.50
C ALA A 7 -4.82 -7.40 11.25
N GLY A 8 -3.90 -6.75 11.98
CA GLY A 8 -2.45 -6.90 11.78
C GLY A 8 -1.91 -6.24 10.50
N ILE A 9 -2.69 -5.34 9.89
CA ILE A 9 -2.35 -4.67 8.63
C ILE A 9 -1.79 -3.27 8.94
N SER A 10 -0.54 -3.03 8.54
CA SER A 10 0.06 -1.70 8.55
C SER A 10 -0.42 -0.90 7.33
N ILE A 11 -0.77 0.37 7.53
CA ILE A 11 -1.21 1.26 6.45
C ILE A 11 -0.46 2.59 6.49
N ASP A 12 -0.05 3.05 5.32
CA ASP A 12 0.58 4.36 5.13
C ASP A 12 -0.07 5.10 3.95
N GLY A 13 -0.23 6.41 4.08
CA GLY A 13 -0.88 7.27 3.10
C GLY A 13 0.13 8.10 2.33
N MET A 14 0.12 8.01 1.01
CA MET A 14 1.04 8.73 0.12
C MET A 14 0.38 9.04 -1.23
N SER A 15 1.07 9.80 -2.09
CA SER A 15 0.58 10.07 -3.45
C SER A 15 0.49 8.78 -4.28
N THR A 16 -0.44 8.74 -5.24
CA THR A 16 -0.66 7.54 -6.09
C THR A 16 0.63 7.08 -6.78
N GLY A 17 1.42 8.02 -7.33
CA GLY A 17 2.69 7.68 -7.97
C GLY A 17 3.73 7.08 -7.00
N ALA A 18 3.77 7.54 -5.75
CA ALA A 18 4.62 6.95 -4.72
C ALA A 18 4.13 5.56 -4.30
N ALA A 19 2.82 5.40 -4.10
CA ALA A 19 2.20 4.13 -3.73
C ALA A 19 2.47 3.03 -4.76
N VAL A 20 2.36 3.33 -6.06
CA VAL A 20 2.64 2.37 -7.14
C VAL A 20 4.09 1.91 -7.12
N ARG A 21 5.06 2.81 -6.93
CA ARG A 21 6.48 2.42 -6.88
C ARG A 21 6.79 1.53 -5.68
N THR A 22 6.28 1.88 -4.50
CA THR A 22 6.46 1.06 -3.30
C THR A 22 5.80 -0.30 -3.46
N TYR A 23 4.56 -0.34 -3.98
CA TYR A 23 3.85 -1.59 -4.26
C TYR A 23 4.66 -2.51 -5.18
N ASN A 24 5.20 -1.98 -6.28
CA ASN A 24 5.97 -2.77 -7.25
C ASN A 24 7.22 -3.40 -6.62
N VAL A 25 7.94 -2.66 -5.77
CA VAL A 25 9.11 -3.18 -5.06
C VAL A 25 8.70 -4.29 -4.10
N LEU A 26 7.69 -4.05 -3.26
CA LEU A 26 7.22 -5.02 -2.27
C LEU A 26 6.65 -6.29 -2.91
N LEU A 27 5.96 -6.14 -4.04
CA LEU A 27 5.46 -7.26 -4.84
C LEU A 27 6.61 -8.08 -5.42
N ALA A 28 7.63 -7.41 -5.97
CA ALA A 28 8.81 -8.08 -6.51
C ALA A 28 9.63 -8.81 -5.43
N GLU A 29 9.54 -8.38 -4.17
CA GLU A 29 10.12 -9.05 -3.00
C GLU A 29 9.26 -10.21 -2.46
N ASP A 30 8.17 -10.60 -3.15
CA ASP A 30 7.22 -11.62 -2.69
C ASP A 30 6.61 -11.33 -1.29
N ARG A 31 6.46 -10.04 -0.96
CA ARG A 31 5.86 -9.62 0.31
C ARG A 31 4.34 -9.56 0.20
N ALA A 32 3.66 -9.90 1.29
CA ALA A 32 2.22 -9.69 1.42
C ALA A 32 1.89 -8.18 1.43
N VAL A 33 1.58 -7.64 0.25
CA VAL A 33 1.32 -6.22 0.01
C VAL A 33 0.02 -6.01 -0.76
N ALA A 34 -0.68 -4.92 -0.45
CA ALA A 34 -1.83 -4.43 -1.21
C ALA A 34 -1.73 -2.91 -1.38
N ALA A 35 -2.32 -2.38 -2.45
CA ALA A 35 -2.40 -0.95 -2.72
C ALA A 35 -3.85 -0.56 -3.07
N ALA A 36 -4.36 0.47 -2.40
CA ALA A 36 -5.61 1.13 -2.76
C ALA A 36 -5.27 2.44 -3.50
N LEU A 37 -5.45 2.44 -4.82
CA LEU A 37 -5.02 3.53 -5.69
C LEU A 37 -6.21 4.39 -6.12
N VAL A 38 -6.06 5.71 -5.97
CA VAL A 38 -7.02 6.69 -6.47
C VAL A 38 -6.48 7.28 -7.76
N ALA A 39 -7.29 7.26 -8.81
CA ALA A 39 -6.94 7.85 -10.09
C ALA A 39 -6.70 9.37 -9.94
N VAL A 40 -5.68 9.86 -10.62
CA VAL A 40 -5.28 11.27 -10.67
C VAL A 40 -5.17 11.67 -12.15
N ASP A 41 -5.40 12.95 -12.46
CA ASP A 41 -5.23 13.52 -13.81
C ASP A 41 -3.76 13.57 -14.26
#